data_AF-A0A3D6CXJ0-F1
#
_entry.id   AF-A0A3D6CXJ0-F1
#
_cell.length_a   1.000
_cell.length_b   1.000
_cell.length_c   1.000
_cell.angle_alpha   90.00
_cell.angle_beta   90.00
_cell.angle_gamma   90.00
#
_symmetry.space_group_name_H-M   'P 1'
#
loop_
_entity.id
_entity.type
_entity.pdbx_description
1 polymer ?
#
loop_
_entity_poly.entity_id
_entity_poly.type
_entity_poly.pdbx_seq_one_letter_code
_entity_poly.pdbx_strand_id
1 'polypeptide(L)'
;KPKRFFGAARNIEEGGSLTIIATALVDTGSRMDEVIFEEFKGTGNMEAHLDRSLVDRRIFPSINVELSGTRKEELLYHPDEYGKVVLLRKALTGVPAVEAMELLLSKLRQTGTNIEFLLSVSNA
;
A
#
# COMPACT_ATOMS: atom_id res chain seq x y z
N LYS A 1 22.38 12.79 -7.29
CA LYS A 1 22.38 11.46 -6.63
C LYS A 1 20.95 11.10 -6.23
N PRO A 2 20.34 10.05 -6.79
CA PRO A 2 18.91 9.73 -6.65
C PRO A 2 18.40 9.62 -5.21
N LYS A 3 19.17 8.98 -4.32
CA LYS A 3 18.85 8.87 -2.88
C LYS A 3 18.59 10.21 -2.19
N ARG A 4 19.40 11.24 -2.49
CA ARG A 4 19.25 12.57 -1.89
C ARG A 4 17.98 13.27 -2.37
N PHE A 5 17.56 13.01 -3.62
CA PHE A 5 16.31 13.56 -4.15
C PHE A 5 15.10 12.90 -3.46
N PHE A 6 15.07 11.56 -3.41
CA PHE A 6 13.96 10.85 -2.76
C PHE A 6 13.89 11.12 -1.25
N GLY A 7 15.04 11.16 -0.56
CA GLY A 7 15.13 11.53 0.86
C GLY A 7 14.90 13.02 1.16
N ALA A 8 14.60 13.85 0.16
CA ALA A 8 14.13 15.20 0.42
C ALA A 8 12.71 15.20 1.02
N ALA A 9 11.89 14.19 0.70
CA ALA A 9 10.54 14.04 1.22
C ALA A 9 10.54 14.00 2.76
N ARG A 10 9.72 14.85 3.37
CA ARG A 10 9.59 14.98 4.83
C ARG A 10 8.38 15.82 5.20
N ASN A 11 7.84 15.55 6.38
CA ASN A 11 6.97 16.47 7.09
C ASN A 11 7.83 17.38 7.98
N ILE A 12 7.54 18.69 8.03
CA ILE A 12 8.28 19.66 8.85
C ILE A 12 7.33 20.19 9.91
N GLU A 13 7.67 20.03 11.19
CA GLU A 13 6.79 20.34 12.33
C GLU A 13 6.30 21.79 12.32
N GLU A 14 7.20 22.75 12.12
CA GLU A 14 6.91 24.19 12.10
C GLU A 14 6.75 24.74 10.67
N GLY A 15 6.40 23.89 9.71
CA GLY A 15 6.38 24.26 8.29
C GLY A 15 5.37 23.47 7.46
N GLY A 16 5.58 23.49 6.14
CA GLY A 16 4.83 22.64 5.22
C GLY A 16 5.40 21.22 5.16
N SER A 17 4.90 20.44 4.21
CA SER A 17 5.43 19.11 3.91
C SER A 17 5.90 19.02 2.45
N LEU A 18 6.86 18.14 2.20
CA LEU A 18 7.24 17.71 0.87
C LEU A 18 6.95 16.21 0.74
N THR A 19 5.92 15.89 -0.02
CA THR A 19 5.55 14.51 -0.34
C THR A 19 6.11 14.15 -1.72
N ILE A 20 6.86 13.05 -1.80
CA ILE A 20 7.33 12.49 -3.06
C ILE A 20 6.75 11.09 -3.20
N ILE A 21 6.01 10.87 -4.29
CA ILE A 21 5.56 9.55 -4.72
C ILE A 21 6.26 9.26 -6.04
N ALA A 22 6.96 8.14 -6.11
CA ALA A 22 7.71 7.73 -7.28
C ALA A 22 7.37 6.28 -7.63
N THR A 23 7.44 5.94 -8.91
CA THR A 23 7.33 4.57 -9.39
C THR A 23 8.72 3.94 -9.45
N ALA A 24 8.86 2.73 -8.93
CA ALA A 24 10.04 1.91 -9.11
C ALA A 24 9.68 0.69 -9.96
N LEU A 25 10.54 0.35 -10.92
CA LEU A 25 10.41 -0.88 -11.68
C LEU A 25 11.07 -2.01 -10.88
N VAL A 26 10.39 -3.15 -10.83
CA VAL A 26 10.86 -4.41 -10.24
C VAL A 26 10.71 -5.53 -11.27
N ASP A 27 11.39 -6.65 -11.04
CA ASP A 27 11.34 -7.82 -11.91
C ASP A 27 11.66 -7.52 -13.39
N THR A 28 12.57 -6.57 -13.63
CA THR A 28 13.04 -6.19 -14.98
C THR A 28 14.16 -7.11 -15.48
N GLY A 29 14.73 -7.94 -14.60
CA GLY A 29 15.95 -8.71 -14.86
C GLY A 29 17.23 -7.88 -14.80
N SER A 30 17.13 -6.58 -14.51
CA SER A 30 18.28 -5.69 -14.33
C SER A 30 18.71 -5.65 -12.87
N ARG A 31 19.93 -6.12 -12.60
CA ARG A 31 20.56 -5.99 -11.28
C ARG A 31 20.66 -4.52 -10.82
N MET A 32 20.75 -3.57 -11.75
CA MET A 32 20.77 -2.15 -11.41
C MET A 32 19.43 -1.70 -10.81
N ASP A 33 18.31 -2.17 -11.38
CA ASP A 33 16.97 -1.81 -10.90
C ASP A 33 16.69 -2.43 -9.52
N GLU A 34 17.13 -3.68 -9.31
CA GLU A 34 17.05 -4.35 -8.00
C GLU A 34 17.81 -3.56 -6.92
N VAL A 35 19.04 -3.12 -7.21
CA VAL A 35 19.85 -2.33 -6.28
C VAL A 35 19.19 -0.97 -5.98
N ILE A 36 18.64 -0.31 -7.00
CA ILE A 36 17.93 0.96 -6.83
C ILE A 36 16.67 0.78 -5.97
N PHE A 37 15.90 -0.29 -6.22
CA PHE A 37 14.70 -0.60 -5.46
C PHE A 37 15.01 -0.80 -3.97
N GLU A 38 16.00 -1.62 -3.64
CA GLU A 38 16.41 -1.86 -2.24
C GLU A 38 16.92 -0.58 -1.57
N GLU A 39 17.65 0.28 -2.29
CA GLU A 39 18.11 1.57 -1.77
C GLU A 39 16.94 2.53 -1.46
N PHE A 40 15.92 2.56 -2.33
CA PHE A 40 14.71 3.36 -2.11
C PHE A 40 13.83 2.80 -1.01
N LYS A 41 13.72 1.47 -0.88
CA LYS A 41 13.00 0.80 0.20
C LYS A 41 13.53 1.19 1.58
N GLY A 42 14.86 1.25 1.72
CA GLY A 42 15.51 1.73 2.95
C GLY A 42 15.27 3.22 3.24
N THR A 43 14.98 4.02 2.22
CA THR A 43 14.84 5.48 2.32
C THR A 43 13.38 5.93 2.50
N GLY A 44 12.44 5.25 1.85
CA GLY A 44 11.01 5.56 1.89
C GLY A 44 10.32 5.03 3.15
N ASN A 45 9.08 5.46 3.34
CA ASN A 45 8.21 5.02 4.44
C ASN A 45 6.87 4.42 3.98
N MET A 46 6.56 4.46 2.67
CA MET A 46 5.36 3.88 2.09
C MET A 46 5.72 3.12 0.80
N GLU A 47 5.12 1.94 0.65
CA GLU A 47 5.27 1.07 -0.52
C GLU A 47 3.87 0.63 -0.99
N ALA A 48 3.60 0.76 -2.28
CA ALA A 48 2.42 0.24 -2.95
C ALA A 48 2.86 -0.72 -4.06
N HIS A 49 2.80 -2.01 -3.78
CA HIS A 49 3.24 -3.07 -4.68
C HIS A 49 2.14 -3.38 -5.69
N LEU A 50 2.48 -3.42 -6.98
CA LEU A 50 1.58 -3.83 -8.05
C LEU A 50 1.91 -5.25 -8.49
N ASP A 51 0.90 -6.10 -8.57
CA ASP A 51 1.08 -7.52 -8.84
C ASP A 51 0.76 -7.87 -10.30
N ARG A 52 1.71 -8.54 -10.99
CA ARG A 52 1.52 -8.97 -12.38
C ARG A 52 0.38 -9.97 -12.52
N SER A 53 0.17 -10.86 -11.53
CA SER A 53 -0.90 -11.86 -11.58
C SER A 53 -2.30 -11.24 -11.59
N LEU A 54 -2.48 -10.07 -10.96
CA LEU A 54 -3.71 -9.29 -11.02
C LEU A 54 -3.92 -8.67 -12.40
N VAL A 55 -2.87 -8.12 -13.00
CA VAL A 55 -2.91 -7.52 -14.35
C VAL A 55 -3.24 -8.59 -15.40
N ASP A 56 -2.62 -9.77 -15.33
CA ASP A 56 -2.85 -10.88 -16.25
C ASP A 56 -4.31 -11.35 -16.25
N ARG A 57 -4.97 -11.27 -15.09
CA ARG A 57 -6.42 -11.54 -14.91
C ARG A 57 -7.32 -10.32 -15.16
N ARG A 58 -6.77 -9.17 -15.56
CA ARG A 58 -7.48 -7.88 -15.76
C ARG A 58 -8.21 -7.38 -14.51
N ILE A 59 -7.66 -7.64 -13.33
CA ILE A 59 -8.19 -7.16 -12.06
C ILE A 59 -7.53 -5.83 -11.72
N PHE A 60 -8.35 -4.78 -11.58
CA PHE A 60 -7.90 -3.42 -11.28
C PHE A 60 -8.67 -2.82 -10.09
N PRO A 61 -7.98 -2.09 -9.19
CA PRO A 61 -6.53 -1.82 -9.19
C PRO A 61 -5.71 -3.06 -8.85
N SER A 62 -4.53 -3.20 -9.47
CA SER A 62 -3.69 -4.40 -9.36
C SER A 62 -2.74 -4.35 -8.16
N ILE A 63 -3.24 -3.94 -7.00
CA ILE A 63 -2.43 -3.73 -5.79
C ILE A 63 -2.29 -5.03 -4.99
N ASN A 64 -1.07 -5.41 -4.62
CA ASN A 64 -0.85 -6.45 -3.64
C ASN A 64 -1.01 -5.87 -2.23
N VAL A 65 -2.14 -6.17 -1.56
CA VAL A 65 -2.49 -5.59 -0.26
C VAL A 65 -1.52 -6.02 0.85
N GLU A 66 -1.07 -7.27 0.82
CA GLU A 66 -0.19 -7.85 1.83
C GLU A 66 1.21 -7.24 1.79
N LEU A 67 1.79 -7.08 0.60
CA LEU A 67 3.12 -6.51 0.41
C LEU A 67 3.15 -4.98 0.52
N SER A 68 2.02 -4.31 0.27
CA SER A 68 1.92 -2.85 0.42
C SER A 68 1.84 -2.45 1.88
N GLY A 69 2.25 -1.22 2.23
CA GLY A 69 2.15 -0.72 3.59
C GLY A 69 2.81 0.64 3.80
N THR A 70 2.49 1.28 4.93
CA THR A 70 3.11 2.54 5.38
C THR A 70 3.66 2.36 6.79
N ARG A 71 4.90 2.80 7.04
CA ARG A 71 5.49 2.82 8.38
C ARG A 71 4.81 3.90 9.22
N LYS A 72 4.52 3.59 10.48
CA LYS A 72 3.82 4.48 11.42
C LYS A 72 2.44 4.93 10.93
N GLU A 73 1.70 4.05 10.25
CA GLU A 73 0.38 4.37 9.71
C GLU A 73 -0.67 4.70 10.81
N GLU A 74 -0.42 4.30 12.06
CA GLU A 74 -1.22 4.70 13.23
C GLU A 74 -1.27 6.22 13.45
N LEU A 75 -0.33 6.97 12.89
CA LEU A 75 -0.32 8.45 12.93
C LEU A 75 -1.20 9.08 11.85
N LEU A 76 -1.68 8.30 10.88
CA LEU A 76 -2.39 8.80 9.69
C LEU A 76 -3.90 8.54 9.76
N TYR A 77 -4.31 7.48 10.42
CA TYR A 77 -5.72 7.10 10.55
C TYR A 77 -6.36 7.70 11.80
N HIS A 78 -7.68 7.87 11.76
CA HIS A 78 -8.43 8.03 13.00
C HIS A 78 -8.31 6.73 13.82
N PRO A 79 -8.22 6.79 15.17
CA PRO A 79 -8.05 5.59 16.00
C PRO A 79 -9.10 4.48 15.73
N ASP A 80 -10.35 4.87 15.51
CA ASP A 80 -11.44 3.93 15.22
C ASP A 80 -11.30 3.26 13.83
N GLU A 81 -10.77 3.99 12.85
CA GLU A 81 -10.51 3.45 11.51
C GLU A 81 -9.32 2.50 11.52
N TYR A 82 -8.27 2.85 12.25
CA TYR A 82 -7.03 2.08 12.31
C TYR A 82 -7.30 0.63 12.76
N GLY A 83 -8.11 0.44 13.81
CA GLY A 83 -8.47 -0.90 14.29
C GLY A 83 -9.16 -1.75 13.21
N LYS A 84 -10.03 -1.14 12.39
CA LYS A 84 -10.72 -1.81 11.29
C LYS A 84 -9.79 -2.15 10.13
N VAL A 85 -8.90 -1.22 9.77
CA VAL A 85 -7.87 -1.45 8.73
C VAL A 85 -6.94 -2.60 9.14
N VAL A 86 -6.52 -2.65 10.40
CA VAL A 86 -5.69 -3.75 10.93
C VAL A 86 -6.42 -5.09 10.87
N LEU A 87 -7.70 -5.13 11.24
CA LEU A 87 -8.51 -6.35 11.16
C LEU A 87 -8.65 -6.83 9.71
N LEU A 88 -8.96 -5.91 8.79
CA LEU A 88 -9.03 -6.21 7.36
C LEU A 88 -7.71 -6.77 6.83
N ARG A 89 -6.58 -6.15 7.17
CA ARG A 89 -5.25 -6.62 6.78
C ARG A 89 -4.96 -8.03 7.29
N LYS A 90 -5.30 -8.31 8.56
CA LYS A 90 -5.14 -9.65 9.15
C LYS A 90 -5.99 -10.69 8.43
N ALA A 91 -7.22 -10.35 8.05
CA ALA A 91 -8.10 -11.24 7.31
C ALA A 91 -7.59 -11.59 5.90
N LEU A 92 -6.75 -10.73 5.31
CA LEU A 92 -6.17 -10.92 3.98
C LEU A 92 -4.73 -11.51 4.02
N THR A 93 -4.12 -11.63 5.21
CA THR A 93 -2.76 -12.18 5.34
C THR A 93 -2.73 -13.65 4.92
N GLY A 94 -1.78 -14.02 4.06
CA GLY A 94 -1.66 -15.36 3.49
C GLY A 94 -2.72 -15.73 2.44
N VAL A 95 -3.64 -14.83 2.10
CA VAL A 95 -4.58 -15.02 0.99
C VAL A 95 -3.87 -14.65 -0.31
N PRO A 96 -3.90 -15.49 -1.36
CA PRO A 96 -3.28 -15.16 -2.65
C PRO A 96 -3.76 -13.80 -3.18
N ALA A 97 -2.86 -12.98 -3.73
CA ALA A 97 -3.13 -11.59 -4.11
C ALA A 97 -4.39 -11.42 -4.98
N VAL A 98 -4.58 -12.36 -5.91
CA VAL A 98 -5.73 -12.45 -6.80
C VAL A 98 -7.04 -12.64 -6.03
N GLU A 99 -7.10 -13.64 -5.15
CA GLU A 99 -8.29 -13.94 -4.33
C GLU A 99 -8.57 -12.81 -3.33
N ALA A 100 -7.51 -12.27 -2.72
CA ALA A 100 -7.60 -11.15 -1.79
C ALA A 100 -8.22 -9.91 -2.45
N MET A 101 -7.78 -9.57 -3.67
CA MET A 101 -8.30 -8.42 -4.40
C MET A 101 -9.73 -8.66 -4.91
N GLU A 102 -10.06 -9.86 -5.39
CA GLU A 102 -11.43 -10.20 -5.78
C GLU A 102 -12.39 -10.10 -4.57
N LEU A 103 -11.99 -10.63 -3.42
CA LEU A 103 -12.76 -10.52 -2.17
C LEU A 103 -12.94 -9.05 -1.77
N LEU A 104 -11.86 -8.27 -1.74
CA LEU A 104 -11.88 -6.86 -1.37
C LEU A 104 -12.80 -6.05 -2.30
N LEU A 105 -12.65 -6.20 -3.62
CA LEU A 105 -13.48 -5.52 -4.61
C LEU A 105 -14.96 -5.93 -4.50
N SER A 106 -15.23 -7.21 -4.22
CA SER A 106 -16.61 -7.69 -4.05
C SER A 106 -17.32 -6.97 -2.90
N LYS A 107 -16.60 -6.67 -1.81
CA LYS A 107 -17.12 -5.97 -0.63
C LYS A 107 -17.20 -4.46 -0.85
N LEU A 108 -16.16 -3.85 -1.40
CA LEU A 108 -16.13 -2.40 -1.68
C LEU A 108 -17.27 -1.97 -2.60
N ARG A 109 -17.60 -2.79 -3.61
CA ARG A 109 -18.71 -2.52 -4.55
C ARG A 109 -20.10 -2.54 -3.90
N GLN A 110 -20.23 -3.08 -2.69
CA GLN A 110 -21.50 -3.12 -1.96
C GLN A 110 -21.75 -1.84 -1.13
N THR A 111 -20.76 -0.95 -1.06
CA THR A 111 -20.78 0.24 -0.20
C THR A 111 -20.50 1.51 -1.00
N GLY A 112 -21.08 2.65 -0.60
CA GLY A 112 -20.85 3.93 -1.25
C GLY A 112 -19.56 4.62 -0.79
N THR A 113 -19.06 4.27 0.40
CA THR A 113 -17.87 4.89 1.00
C THR A 113 -16.98 3.88 1.72
N ASN A 114 -15.70 4.22 1.89
CA ASN A 114 -14.77 3.41 2.71
C ASN A 114 -15.21 3.33 4.18
N ILE A 115 -15.88 4.37 4.70
CA ILE A 115 -16.40 4.37 6.07
C ILE A 115 -17.47 3.29 6.23
N GLU A 116 -18.46 3.26 5.33
CA GLU A 116 -19.49 2.21 5.32
C GLU A 116 -18.87 0.81 5.19
N PHE A 117 -17.88 0.67 4.31
CA PHE A 117 -17.12 -0.58 4.16
C PHE A 117 -16.44 -1.00 5.47
N LEU A 118 -15.65 -0.13 6.09
CA LEU A 118 -14.93 -0.44 7.33
C LEU A 118 -15.88 -0.73 8.50
N LEU A 119 -17.05 -0.10 8.55
CA LEU A 119 -18.10 -0.42 9.51
C LEU A 119 -18.71 -1.81 9.27
N SER A 120 -18.83 -2.24 8.00
CA SER A 120 -19.29 -3.58 7.65
C SER A 120 -18.29 -4.69 7.99
N VAL A 121 -17.00 -4.36 8.09
CA VAL A 121 -15.96 -5.27 8.57
C VAL A 121 -16.15 -5.48 10.08
N SER A 122 -16.96 -6.49 10.40
CA SER A 122 -17.31 -6.87 11.76
C SER A 122 -16.23 -7.80 12.34
N ASN A 123 -16.02 -7.75 13.65
CA ASN A 123 -15.22 -8.75 14.35
C ASN A 123 -15.94 -10.10 14.17
N ALA A 124 -15.31 -11.06 13.51
CA ALA A 124 -15.71 -12.46 13.61
C ALA A 124 -15.47 -12.96 15.03
#